data_AF-A0A815XL58-F1
#
_entry.id   AF-A0A815XL58-F1
#
_cell.length_a   1.000
_cell.length_b   1.000
_cell.length_c   1.000
_cell.angle_alpha   90.00
_cell.angle_beta   90.00
_cell.angle_gamma   90.00
#
_symmetry.space_group_name_H-M   'P 1'
#
loop_
_entity.id
_entity.type
_entity.pdbx_description
1 polymer ?
#
loop_
_entity_poly.entity_id
_entity_poly.type
_entity_poly.pdbx_seq_one_letter_code
_entity_poly.pdbx_strand_id
1 'polypeptide(L)'
;LAFGTLHSLKVLCESSHIFLDGTFKSCPPPFAQLYSIHCYSSILNGTTPVLYSLLPNKTKNLYTLFLNDLRTAAVKYDLVFIHNSSLSISNKVLLADLKNVFPNTTIKGCNFHYNQCIFKKIQDLGLQKDYYEIY
;
A
#
# COMPACT_ATOMS: atom_id res chain seq x y z
N LEU A 1 -14.47 -3.85 5.43
CA LEU A 1 -15.01 -2.51 5.74
C LEU A 1 -13.97 -1.47 5.35
N ALA A 2 -14.31 -0.48 4.53
CA ALA A 2 -13.39 0.57 4.12
C ALA A 2 -13.74 1.92 4.77
N PHE A 3 -12.73 2.70 5.13
CA PHE A 3 -12.85 3.97 5.84
C PHE A 3 -11.98 5.04 5.18
N GLY A 4 -12.54 6.24 5.05
CA GLY A 4 -11.90 7.36 4.41
C GLY A 4 -12.80 8.59 4.38
N THR A 5 -12.20 9.76 4.21
CA THR A 5 -12.96 10.99 3.97
C THR A 5 -12.86 11.39 2.50
N LEU A 6 -13.78 12.22 2.02
CA LEU A 6 -13.68 12.81 0.68
C LEU A 6 -12.37 13.60 0.52
N HIS A 7 -11.93 14.29 1.56
CA HIS A 7 -10.65 15.00 1.54
C HIS A 7 -9.48 14.03 1.34
N SER A 8 -9.44 12.93 2.09
CA SER A 8 -8.41 11.90 1.95
C SER A 8 -8.39 11.27 0.56
N LEU A 9 -9.56 11.08 -0.05
CA LEU A 9 -9.67 10.57 -1.42
C LEU A 9 -9.12 11.55 -2.46
N LYS A 10 -9.38 12.86 -2.29
CA LYS A 10 -8.78 13.92 -3.12
C LYS A 10 -7.26 13.92 -3.02
N VAL A 11 -6.73 13.89 -1.79
CA VAL A 11 -5.28 13.79 -1.53
C VAL A 11 -4.68 12.58 -2.22
N LEU A 12 -5.35 11.42 -2.18
CA LEU A 12 -4.88 10.22 -2.87
C LEU A 12 -4.84 10.40 -4.40
N CYS A 13 -5.87 11.01 -4.97
CA CYS A 13 -5.96 11.25 -6.42
C CYS A 13 -4.89 12.21 -6.95
N GLU A 14 -4.45 13.16 -6.11
CA GLU A 14 -3.45 14.18 -6.39
C GLU A 14 -2.02 13.75 -5.98
N SER A 15 -1.85 12.62 -5.31
CA SER A 15 -0.55 12.21 -4.77
C SER A 15 0.40 11.67 -5.85
N SER A 16 1.66 12.10 -5.78
CA SER A 16 2.75 11.56 -6.61
C SER A 16 3.37 10.27 -6.06
N HIS A 17 3.17 9.97 -4.78
CA HIS A 17 3.75 8.79 -4.12
C HIS A 17 2.72 8.11 -3.25
N ILE A 18 2.33 6.90 -3.66
CA ILE A 18 1.31 6.09 -3.01
C ILE A 18 1.98 4.83 -2.46
N PHE A 19 1.62 4.45 -1.24
CA PHE A 19 2.11 3.24 -0.59
C PHE A 19 0.94 2.41 -0.13
N LEU A 20 0.99 1.12 -0.40
CA LEU A 20 0.00 0.14 0.05
C LEU A 20 0.64 -0.75 1.10
N ASP A 21 0.06 -0.75 2.30
CA ASP A 21 0.57 -1.54 3.41
C ASP A 21 -0.50 -2.41 4.06
N GLY A 22 -0.07 -3.58 4.51
CA GLY A 22 -0.90 -4.55 5.18
C GLY A 22 -0.34 -4.87 6.55
N THR A 23 -0.96 -4.33 7.60
CA THR A 23 -0.54 -4.60 8.98
C THR A 23 -1.46 -5.61 9.67
N PHE A 24 -0.84 -6.56 10.38
CA PHE A 24 -1.53 -7.69 11.02
C PHE A 24 -1.65 -7.50 12.54
N LYS A 25 -0.57 -7.02 13.18
CA LYS A 25 -0.49 -6.91 14.64
C LYS A 25 -1.50 -5.92 15.23
N SER A 26 -1.88 -4.91 14.45
CA SER A 26 -2.80 -3.85 14.87
C SER A 26 -4.24 -4.06 14.39
N CYS A 27 -4.56 -5.25 13.86
CA CYS A 27 -5.89 -5.53 13.34
C CYS A 27 -6.81 -6.07 14.44
N PRO A 28 -7.98 -5.42 14.70
CA PRO A 28 -8.92 -5.91 15.69
C PRO A 28 -9.66 -7.18 15.20
N PRO A 29 -9.90 -8.18 16.08
CA PRO A 29 -10.83 -9.26 15.77
C PRO A 29 -12.22 -8.71 15.39
N PRO A 30 -12.96 -9.35 14.47
CA PRO A 30 -12.67 -10.64 13.81
C PRO A 30 -11.84 -10.52 12.52
N PHE A 31 -11.20 -9.38 12.25
CA PHE A 31 -10.49 -9.15 10.99
C PHE A 31 -9.07 -9.75 11.02
N ALA A 32 -8.58 -10.17 9.86
CA ALA A 32 -7.25 -10.77 9.71
C ALA A 32 -6.16 -9.75 9.37
N GLN A 33 -6.55 -8.58 8.87
CA GLN A 33 -5.64 -7.54 8.43
C GLN A 33 -6.29 -6.16 8.34
N LEU A 34 -5.54 -5.14 8.78
CA LEU A 34 -5.78 -3.75 8.44
C LEU A 34 -4.94 -3.43 7.21
N TYR A 35 -5.60 -3.08 6.10
CA TYR A 35 -4.96 -2.67 4.87
C TYR A 35 -5.10 -1.15 4.72
N SER A 36 -4.01 -0.46 4.46
CA SER A 36 -3.98 1.01 4.42
C SER A 36 -3.32 1.52 3.15
N ILE A 37 -3.82 2.67 2.68
CA ILE A 37 -3.22 3.45 1.61
C ILE A 37 -2.63 4.69 2.25
N HIS A 38 -1.36 4.95 1.94
CA HIS A 38 -0.63 6.10 2.43
C HIS A 38 -0.18 6.96 1.26
N CYS A 39 -0.13 8.26 1.49
CA CYS A 39 0.40 9.24 0.56
C CYS A 39 1.55 10.01 1.21
N TYR A 40 2.52 10.45 0.41
CA TYR A 40 3.50 11.42 0.89
C TYR A 40 2.85 12.80 1.02
N SER A 41 3.02 13.43 2.17
CA SER A 41 2.62 14.81 2.44
C SER A 41 3.88 15.67 2.55
N SER A 42 4.00 16.66 1.66
CA SER A 42 5.09 17.64 1.72
C SER A 42 4.96 18.56 2.93
N ILE A 43 3.72 18.87 3.36
CA ILE A 43 3.44 19.71 4.53
C ILE A 43 3.94 19.04 5.81
N LEU A 44 3.67 17.74 5.95
CA LEU A 44 4.09 16.95 7.13
C LEU A 44 5.50 16.36 6.98
N ASN A 45 6.13 16.55 5.81
CA ASN A 45 7.40 15.93 5.43
C ASN A 45 7.45 14.42 5.74
N GLY A 46 6.40 13.69 5.34
CA GLY A 46 6.24 12.31 5.76
C GLY A 46 5.14 11.55 5.05
N THR A 47 5.03 10.26 5.34
CA THR A 47 3.93 9.43 4.82
C THR A 47 2.76 9.44 5.78
N THR A 48 1.57 9.71 5.26
CA THR A 48 0.35 9.79 6.05
C THR A 48 -0.68 8.81 5.51
N PRO A 49 -1.27 7.96 6.36
CA PRO A 49 -2.37 7.10 5.94
C PRO A 49 -3.60 7.94 5.58
N VAL A 50 -4.17 7.70 4.40
CA VAL A 50 -5.32 8.43 3.86
C VAL A 50 -6.57 7.56 3.80
N LEU A 51 -6.42 6.25 3.59
CA LEU A 51 -7.54 5.31 3.52
C LEU A 51 -7.20 4.01 4.25
N TYR A 52 -8.21 3.36 4.79
CA TYR A 52 -8.07 2.12 5.55
C TYR A 52 -9.14 1.12 5.15
N SER A 53 -8.83 -0.17 5.29
CA SER A 53 -9.78 -1.25 5.12
C SER A 53 -9.50 -2.38 6.10
N LEU A 54 -10.52 -2.78 6.84
CA LEU A 54 -10.51 -3.99 7.65
C LEU A 54 -10.93 -5.18 6.78
N LEU A 55 -9.99 -6.11 6.55
CA LEU A 55 -10.18 -7.28 5.71
C LEU A 55 -10.29 -8.55 6.58
N PRO A 56 -11.36 -9.36 6.40
CA PRO A 56 -11.55 -10.59 7.18
C PRO A 56 -10.56 -11.71 6.82
N ASN A 57 -9.94 -11.66 5.64
CA ASN A 57 -8.89 -12.57 5.22
C ASN A 57 -7.97 -11.90 4.18
N LYS A 58 -6.94 -12.62 3.72
CA LYS A 58 -5.88 -12.10 2.83
C LYS A 58 -6.01 -12.61 1.40
N THR A 59 -7.23 -12.88 0.94
CA THR A 59 -7.46 -13.38 -0.43
C THR A 59 -7.32 -12.25 -1.45
N LYS A 60 -6.80 -12.58 -2.64
CA LYS A 60 -6.72 -11.64 -3.77
C LYS A 60 -8.06 -10.95 -4.01
N ASN A 61 -9.15 -11.72 -4.03
CA ASN A 61 -10.49 -11.22 -4.31
C ASN A 61 -10.91 -10.06 -3.39
N LEU A 62 -10.61 -10.13 -2.09
CA LEU A 62 -10.95 -9.03 -1.16
C LEU A 62 -10.15 -7.76 -1.42
N TYR A 63 -8.88 -7.89 -1.79
CA TYR A 63 -8.08 -6.73 -2.20
C TYR A 63 -8.62 -6.12 -3.49
N THR A 64 -8.99 -6.96 -4.47
CA THR A 64 -9.60 -6.51 -5.73
C THR A 64 -10.91 -5.78 -5.46
N LEU A 65 -11.76 -6.29 -4.58
CA LEU A 65 -13.00 -5.62 -4.16
C LEU A 65 -12.72 -4.26 -3.52
N PHE A 66 -11.79 -4.19 -2.56
CA PHE A 66 -11.39 -2.91 -1.96
C PHE A 66 -10.90 -1.89 -2.98
N LEU A 67 -10.09 -2.31 -3.95
CA LEU A 67 -9.60 -1.45 -5.03
C LEU A 67 -10.73 -0.99 -5.97
N ASN A 68 -11.70 -1.86 -6.26
CA ASN A 68 -12.88 -1.49 -7.04
C ASN A 68 -13.80 -0.51 -6.31
N ASP A 69 -14.00 -0.69 -5.00
CA ASP A 69 -14.75 0.25 -4.16
C ASP A 69 -14.09 1.62 -4.15
N LEU A 70 -12.75 1.66 -4.04
CA LEU A 70 -11.97 2.89 -4.13
C LEU A 70 -12.18 3.60 -5.47
N ARG A 71 -12.08 2.88 -6.58
CA ARG A 71 -12.32 3.45 -7.91
C ARG A 71 -13.74 3.97 -8.05
N THR A 72 -14.72 3.22 -7.57
CA THR A 72 -16.14 3.60 -7.61
C THR A 72 -16.37 4.87 -6.79
N ALA A 73 -15.73 5.00 -5.62
CA ALA A 73 -15.79 6.21 -4.83
C ALA A 73 -15.16 7.42 -5.55
N ALA A 74 -14.00 7.24 -6.21
CA ALA A 74 -13.38 8.32 -6.99
C ALA A 74 -14.30 8.81 -8.12
N VAL A 75 -14.87 7.88 -8.91
CA VAL A 75 -15.82 8.20 -9.98
C VAL A 75 -17.06 8.91 -9.44
N LYS A 76 -17.62 8.45 -8.32
CA LYS A 76 -18.80 9.05 -7.68
C LYS A 76 -18.60 10.54 -7.33
N TYR A 77 -17.37 10.95 -7.05
CA TYR A 77 -17.04 12.33 -6.66
C TYR A 77 -16.30 13.09 -7.78
N ASP A 78 -16.36 12.60 -9.02
CA ASP A 78 -15.71 13.19 -10.20
C ASP A 78 -14.20 13.39 -10.03
N LEU A 79 -13.55 12.47 -9.31
CA LEU A 79 -12.12 12.47 -9.07
C LEU A 79 -11.41 11.53 -10.05
N VAL A 80 -10.26 11.97 -10.54
CA VAL A 80 -9.38 11.20 -11.43
C VAL A 80 -8.05 10.99 -10.72
N PHE A 81 -7.43 9.81 -10.88
CA PHE A 81 -6.07 9.59 -10.41
C PHE A 81 -5.08 10.21 -11.41
N ILE A 82 -4.65 11.45 -11.15
CA ILE A 82 -4.15 12.38 -12.18
C ILE A 82 -2.66 12.18 -12.52
N HIS A 83 -1.90 11.42 -11.71
CA HIS A 83 -0.44 11.44 -11.81
C HIS A 83 0.22 10.14 -12.28
N ASN A 84 1.40 10.31 -12.88
CA ASN A 84 2.46 9.31 -12.99
C ASN A 84 3.05 9.00 -11.61
N SER A 85 2.18 8.65 -10.67
CA SER A 85 2.60 8.39 -9.30
C SER A 85 3.50 7.16 -9.28
N SER A 86 4.34 7.06 -8.25
CA SER A 86 4.97 5.79 -7.92
C SER A 86 4.12 5.07 -6.90
N LEU A 87 3.74 3.83 -7.19
CA LEU A 87 3.01 2.98 -6.25
C LEU A 87 3.93 1.91 -5.69
N SER A 88 4.18 1.96 -4.38
CA SER A 88 4.97 0.98 -3.66
C SER A 88 4.07 -0.14 -3.13
N ILE A 89 4.35 -1.38 -3.51
CA ILE A 89 3.56 -2.55 -3.11
C ILE A 89 4.39 -3.61 -2.41
N SER A 90 3.78 -4.27 -1.43
CA SER A 90 4.34 -5.45 -0.77
C SER A 90 3.92 -6.78 -1.41
N ASN A 91 2.85 -6.79 -2.22
CA ASN A 91 2.29 -8.00 -2.82
C ASN A 91 2.03 -7.86 -4.33
N LYS A 92 2.82 -8.58 -5.15
CA LYS A 92 2.74 -8.56 -6.62
C LYS A 92 1.45 -9.15 -7.19
N VAL A 93 0.70 -9.93 -6.42
CA VAL A 93 -0.56 -10.56 -6.88
C VAL A 93 -1.61 -9.50 -7.31
N LEU A 94 -1.48 -8.28 -6.81
CA LEU A 94 -2.41 -7.17 -7.07
C LEU A 94 -2.03 -6.31 -8.30
N LEU A 95 -0.95 -6.61 -9.01
CA LEU A 95 -0.43 -5.75 -10.09
C LEU A 95 -1.49 -5.39 -11.14
N ALA A 96 -2.27 -6.38 -11.59
CA ALA A 96 -3.33 -6.17 -12.58
C ALA A 96 -4.45 -5.27 -12.03
N ASP A 97 -4.92 -5.55 -10.81
CA ASP A 97 -6.00 -4.78 -10.17
C ASP A 97 -5.56 -3.33 -9.91
N LEU A 98 -4.30 -3.13 -9.53
CA LEU A 98 -3.72 -1.81 -9.31
C LEU A 98 -3.54 -1.04 -10.60
N LYS A 99 -3.21 -1.69 -11.71
CA LYS A 99 -3.19 -1.04 -13.03
C LYS A 99 -4.59 -0.62 -13.48
N ASN A 100 -5.65 -1.31 -13.05
CA ASN A 100 -7.02 -0.91 -13.35
C ASN A 100 -7.47 0.33 -12.55
N VAL A 101 -6.94 0.54 -11.35
CA VAL A 101 -7.27 1.71 -10.50
C VAL A 101 -6.33 2.88 -10.75
N PHE A 102 -5.04 2.59 -10.92
CA PHE A 102 -3.96 3.56 -11.10
C PHE A 102 -3.27 3.34 -12.46
N PRO A 103 -3.96 3.59 -13.59
CA PRO A 103 -3.47 3.21 -14.92
C PRO A 103 -2.13 3.86 -15.28
N ASN A 104 -1.97 5.14 -14.92
CA ASN A 104 -0.79 5.93 -15.27
C ASN A 104 0.37 5.77 -14.28
N THR A 105 0.23 4.91 -13.27
CA THR A 105 1.18 4.81 -12.16
C THR A 105 2.29 3.79 -12.43
N THR A 106 3.53 4.15 -12.07
CA THR A 106 4.66 3.24 -12.10
C THR A 106 4.65 2.41 -10.83
N ILE A 107 4.37 1.11 -10.96
CA ILE A 107 4.32 0.21 -9.80
C ILE A 107 5.74 -0.30 -9.48
N LYS A 108 6.17 -0.12 -8.24
CA LYS A 108 7.47 -0.53 -7.72
C LYS A 108 7.28 -1.48 -6.52
N GLY A 109 8.25 -2.37 -6.32
CA GLY A 109 8.31 -3.16 -5.09
C GLY A 109 8.66 -2.28 -3.89
N CYS A 110 8.11 -2.59 -2.73
CA CYS A 110 8.40 -1.89 -1.49
C CYS A 110 9.82 -2.21 -0.99
N ASN A 111 10.69 -1.19 -0.94
CA ASN A 111 12.08 -1.32 -0.49
C ASN A 111 12.20 -1.90 0.93
N PHE A 112 11.30 -1.50 1.84
CA PHE A 112 11.27 -2.03 3.21
C PHE A 112 11.07 -3.54 3.24
N HIS A 113 10.07 -4.05 2.52
CA HIS A 113 9.80 -5.48 2.43
C HIS A 113 10.91 -6.23 1.69
N TYR A 114 11.52 -5.62 0.68
CA TYR A 114 12.67 -6.18 -0.04
C TYR A 114 13.89 -6.35 0.89
N ASN A 115 14.24 -5.31 1.65
CA ASN A 115 15.33 -5.36 2.61
C ASN A 115 15.07 -6.38 3.73
N GLN A 116 13.82 -6.52 4.20
CA GLN A 116 13.47 -7.59 5.13
C GLN A 116 13.70 -8.98 4.54
N CYS A 117 13.38 -9.20 3.26
CA CYS A 117 13.63 -10.47 2.59
C CYS A 117 15.14 -10.76 2.45
N ILE A 118 15.93 -9.75 2.08
CA ILE A 118 17.41 -9.88 2.03
C ILE A 118 17.93 -10.24 3.42
N PHE A 119 17.54 -9.52 4.45
CA PHE A 119 18.04 -9.74 5.80
C PHE A 119 17.67 -11.14 6.33
N LYS A 120 16.44 -11.61 6.07
CA LYS A 120 16.05 -13.00 6.36
C LYS A 120 16.98 -13.99 5.67
N LYS A 121 17.32 -13.76 4.40
CA LYS A 121 18.22 -14.66 3.66
C LYS A 121 19.65 -14.65 4.22
N ILE A 122 20.15 -13.48 4.64
CA ILE A 122 21.43 -13.35 5.34
C ILE A 122 21.40 -14.19 6.63
N GLN A 123 20.29 -14.12 7.37
CA GLN A 123 20.12 -14.90 8.60
C GLN A 123 20.13 -16.41 8.34
N ASP A 124 19.40 -16.86 7.31
CA ASP A 124 19.34 -18.28 6.91
C ASP A 124 20.72 -18.84 6.49
N LEU A 125 21.61 -17.98 6.00
CA LEU A 125 22.96 -18.34 5.59
C LEU A 125 24.00 -18.23 6.72
N GLY A 126 23.61 -17.75 7.91
CA GLY A 126 24.55 -17.53 9.03
C GLY A 126 25.48 -16.34 8.85
N LEU A 127 25.17 -15.42 7.94
CA LEU A 127 26.01 -14.28 7.55
C LEU A 127 25.71 -12.99 8.34
N GLN A 128 24.98 -13.08 9.46
CA GLN A 128 24.56 -11.90 10.23
C GLN A 128 25.77 -11.11 10.72
N LYS A 129 26.80 -11.82 11.21
CA LYS A 129 28.01 -11.20 11.75
C LYS A 129 28.73 -10.39 10.69
N ASP A 130 29.01 -11.01 9.54
CA ASP A 130 29.68 -10.35 8.41
C ASP A 130 28.89 -9.14 7.89
N TYR A 131 27.55 -9.23 7.86
CA TYR A 131 26.70 -8.10 7.46
C TYR A 131 26.83 -6.90 8.40
N TYR A 132 26.91 -7.13 9.72
CA TYR A 132 27.08 -6.07 10.72
C TYR A 132 28.51 -5.50 10.79
N GLU A 133 29.50 -6.19 10.23
CA GLU A 133 30.89 -5.68 10.20
C GLU A 133 31.13 -4.75 9.00
N ILE A 134 30.27 -4.78 7.99
CA ILE A 134 30.37 -3.96 6.76
C ILE A 134 29.55 -2.65 6.87
N TYR A 135 28.60 -2.58 7.81
CA TYR A 135 27.71 -1.42 8.04
C TYR A 135 27.82 -0.92 9.48
#